data_AF-A0A382NGT2-F1
#
_entry.id   AF-A0A382NGT2-F1
#
_cell.length_a   1.000
_cell.length_b   1.000
_cell.length_c   1.000
_cell.angle_alpha   90.00
_cell.angle_beta   90.00
_cell.angle_gamma   90.00
#
_symmetry.space_group_name_H-M   'P 1'
#
loop_
_entity.id
_entity.type
_entity.pdbx_description
1 polymer ?
#
loop_
_entity_poly.entity_id
_entity_poly.type
_entity_poly.pdbx_seq_one_letter_code
_entity_poly.pdbx_strand_id
1 'polypeptide(L)'
;MAYSYTEKKRIRKDFGKLPTVMDIPYLLGIQVNSYKQFLQEGTDQKERLETGLHAAFRSVFPIVSYSGNAALEYVSYRLGKAVFDVKECQSRSVTYAVPLRVKVRL
;
A
#
# COMPACT_ATOMS: atom_id res chain seq x y z
N MET A 1 6.23 -6.74 -35.53
CA MET A 1 5.75 -7.07 -34.17
C MET A 1 5.70 -8.58 -34.04
N ALA A 2 6.43 -9.15 -33.08
CA ALA A 2 6.32 -10.57 -32.78
C ALA A 2 5.05 -10.78 -31.94
N TYR A 3 4.02 -11.42 -32.50
CA TYR A 3 2.81 -11.77 -31.76
C TYR A 3 3.13 -12.74 -30.62
N SER A 4 2.50 -12.52 -29.46
CA SER A 4 2.50 -13.49 -28.37
C SER A 4 1.80 -14.79 -28.78
N TYR A 5 2.06 -15.87 -28.03
CA TYR A 5 1.47 -17.18 -28.29
C TYR A 5 -0.07 -17.16 -28.33
N THR A 6 -0.70 -16.37 -27.47
CA THR A 6 -2.16 -16.25 -27.40
C THR A 6 -2.73 -15.36 -28.51
N GLU A 7 -2.04 -14.29 -28.91
CA GLU A 7 -2.45 -13.42 -30.01
C GLU A 7 -2.43 -14.14 -31.36
N LYS A 8 -1.47 -15.06 -31.58
CA LYS A 8 -1.41 -15.88 -32.80
C LYS A 8 -2.66 -16.74 -33.01
N LYS A 9 -3.36 -17.13 -31.95
CA LYS A 9 -4.58 -17.96 -32.05
C LYS A 9 -5.76 -17.20 -32.65
N ARG A 10 -5.83 -15.88 -32.49
CA ARG A 10 -6.89 -15.03 -33.05
C ARG A 10 -6.39 -13.62 -33.28
N ILE A 11 -5.97 -13.35 -34.52
CA ILE A 11 -5.47 -12.03 -34.93
C ILE A 11 -6.67 -11.07 -35.08
N ARG A 12 -6.65 -9.96 -34.33
CA ARG A 12 -7.59 -8.84 -34.51
C ARG A 12 -6.94 -7.81 -35.42
N LYS A 13 -7.56 -7.55 -36.58
CA LYS A 13 -7.10 -6.50 -37.51
C LYS A 13 -7.39 -5.12 -36.92
N ASP A 14 -6.38 -4.28 -36.85
CA ASP A 14 -6.48 -2.87 -36.47
C ASP A 14 -6.48 -1.98 -37.74
N PHE A 15 -7.27 -0.91 -37.73
CA PHE A 15 -7.37 0.07 -38.82
C PHE A 15 -6.88 1.48 -38.40
N GLY A 16 -6.37 1.61 -37.17
CA GLY A 16 -5.74 2.82 -36.65
C GLY A 16 -4.57 3.23 -37.54
N LYS A 17 -4.57 4.50 -37.97
CA LYS A 17 -3.53 5.07 -38.85
C LYS A 17 -2.40 5.74 -38.07
N LEU A 18 -2.69 6.15 -36.83
CA LEU A 18 -1.72 6.81 -35.97
C LEU A 18 -0.95 5.76 -35.16
N PRO A 19 0.38 5.94 -34.99
CA PRO A 19 1.17 5.07 -34.14
C PRO A 19 0.81 5.29 -32.67
N THR A 20 0.82 4.21 -31.88
CA THR A 20 0.75 4.29 -30.42
C THR A 20 2.07 4.84 -29.89
N VAL A 21 2.06 6.07 -29.37
CA VAL A 21 3.26 6.76 -28.85
C VAL A 21 3.62 6.28 -27.44
N MET A 22 2.62 5.83 -26.68
CA MET A 22 2.78 5.35 -25.31
C MET A 22 1.91 4.13 -25.10
N ASP A 23 2.41 3.18 -24.32
CA ASP A 23 1.66 2.00 -23.92
C ASP A 23 0.56 2.36 -22.91
N ILE A 24 -0.48 1.54 -22.89
CA ILE A 24 -1.57 1.70 -21.92
C ILE A 24 -1.01 1.44 -20.52
N PRO A 25 -1.16 2.37 -19.56
CA PRO A 25 -0.64 2.18 -18.22
C PRO A 25 -1.44 1.10 -17.48
N TYR A 26 -0.89 0.62 -16.36
CA TYR A 26 -1.61 -0.29 -15.49
C TYR A 26 -2.85 0.39 -14.90
N LEU A 27 -4.04 0.00 -15.38
CA LEU A 27 -5.30 0.69 -15.11
C LEU A 27 -5.72 0.67 -13.63
N LEU A 28 -5.28 -0.34 -12.87
CA LEU A 28 -5.52 -0.43 -11.42
C LEU A 28 -4.42 0.26 -10.59
N GLY A 29 -3.48 0.93 -11.26
CA GLY A 29 -2.31 1.54 -10.63
C GLY A 29 -2.67 2.57 -9.58
N ILE A 30 -3.72 3.37 -9.80
CA ILE A 30 -4.15 4.40 -8.84
C ILE A 30 -4.46 3.78 -7.47
N GLN A 31 -5.29 2.73 -7.45
CA GLN A 31 -5.73 2.08 -6.21
C GLN A 31 -4.56 1.40 -5.50
N VAL A 32 -3.79 0.61 -6.25
CA VAL A 32 -2.67 -0.15 -5.71
C VAL A 32 -1.57 0.78 -5.18
N ASN A 33 -1.21 1.82 -5.95
CA ASN A 33 -0.13 2.72 -5.59
C ASN A 33 -0.52 3.63 -4.41
N SER A 34 -1.76 4.13 -4.37
CA SER A 34 -2.25 4.94 -3.26
C SER A 34 -2.21 4.16 -1.94
N TYR A 35 -2.69 2.92 -1.93
CA TYR A 35 -2.68 2.10 -0.72
C TYR A 35 -1.26 1.69 -0.30
N LYS A 36 -0.38 1.38 -1.26
CA LYS A 36 1.05 1.14 -1.00
C LYS A 36 1.74 2.35 -0.38
N GLN A 37 1.47 3.55 -0.88
CA GLN A 37 2.01 4.79 -0.32
C GLN A 37 1.49 5.06 1.10
N PHE A 38 0.22 4.73 1.37
CA PHE A 38 -0.35 4.87 2.71
C PHE A 38 0.32 3.93 3.73
N LEU A 39 0.57 2.67 3.34
CA LEU A 39 1.16 1.66 4.22
C LEU A 39 2.69 1.70 4.31
N GLN A 40 3.37 2.16 3.25
CA GLN A 40 4.82 2.07 3.06
C GLN A 40 5.38 0.67 3.38
N GLU A 41 4.67 -0.35 2.93
CA GLU A 41 5.02 -1.75 3.18
C GLU A 41 6.34 -2.11 2.43
N GLY A 42 7.28 -2.74 3.14
CA GLY A 42 8.58 -3.14 2.60
C GLY A 42 9.68 -2.08 2.71
N THR A 43 9.36 -0.85 3.13
CA THR A 43 10.36 0.19 3.38
C THR A 43 10.95 0.07 4.79
N ASP A 44 12.28 0.13 4.91
CA ASP A 44 12.96 0.15 6.20
C ASP A 44 12.50 1.38 7.01
N GLN A 45 12.44 1.25 8.34
CA GLN A 45 12.02 2.32 9.24
C GLN A 45 12.76 3.64 8.98
N LYS A 46 14.05 3.58 8.62
CA LYS A 46 14.89 4.78 8.39
C LYS A 46 14.61 5.48 7.07
N GLU A 47 14.07 4.76 6.09
CA GLU A 47 13.82 5.26 4.72
C GLU A 47 12.35 5.62 4.50
N ARG A 48 11.51 5.49 5.53
CA ARG A 48 10.10 5.88 5.43
C ARG A 48 9.97 7.37 5.20
N LEU A 49 9.14 7.71 4.24
CA LEU A 49 8.77 9.09 3.93
C LEU A 49 7.72 9.58 4.92
N GLU A 50 7.60 10.90 5.05
CA GLU A 50 6.54 11.56 5.84
C GLU A 50 5.19 11.50 5.13
N THR A 51 4.67 10.28 4.93
CA THR A 51 3.38 10.03 4.26
C THR A 51 2.60 8.91 4.93
N GLY A 52 1.29 8.87 4.69
CA GLY A 52 0.41 7.79 5.14
C GLY A 52 0.39 7.61 6.66
N LEU A 53 0.53 6.37 7.12
CA LEU A 53 0.58 6.03 8.54
C LEU A 53 1.72 6.73 9.28
N HIS A 54 2.89 6.89 8.65
CA HIS A 54 4.03 7.53 9.31
C HIS A 54 3.75 9.00 9.62
N ALA A 55 3.22 9.73 8.64
CA ALA A 55 2.83 11.14 8.80
C ALA A 55 1.75 11.31 9.86
N ALA A 56 0.73 10.44 9.87
CA ALA A 56 -0.34 10.50 10.84
C ALA A 56 0.15 10.29 12.29
N PHE A 57 1.11 9.39 12.51
CA PHE A 57 1.72 9.23 13.82
C PHE A 57 2.58 10.43 14.19
N ARG A 58 3.40 10.95 13.27
CA ARG A 58 4.22 12.14 13.53
C ARG A 58 3.42 13.41 13.76
N SER A 59 2.21 13.53 13.20
CA SER A 59 1.37 14.71 13.42
C SER A 59 0.71 14.74 14.81
N VAL A 60 0.56 13.58 15.45
CA VAL A 60 -0.08 13.46 16.77
C VAL A 60 0.95 13.38 17.90
N PHE A 61 2.12 12.78 17.64
CA PHE A 61 3.18 12.62 18.62
C PHE A 61 4.25 13.72 18.50
N PRO A 62 4.88 14.16 19.62
CA PRO A 62 4.73 13.63 20.97
C PRO A 62 3.46 14.11 21.70
N ILE A 63 2.87 13.22 22.48
CA ILE A 63 1.74 13.56 23.35
C ILE A 63 2.29 13.86 24.74
N VAL A 64 2.22 15.12 25.17
CA VAL A 64 2.75 15.56 26.47
C VAL A 64 1.64 15.51 27.52
N SER A 65 1.96 15.01 28.72
CA SER A 65 1.05 15.03 29.88
C SER A 65 0.71 16.46 30.25
N TYR A 66 -0.52 16.70 30.73
CA TYR A 66 -0.94 18.01 31.21
C TYR A 66 -0.02 18.58 32.31
N SER A 67 0.57 17.70 33.13
CA SER A 67 1.52 18.07 34.18
C SER A 67 2.92 18.43 33.67
N GLY A 68 3.23 18.18 32.39
CA GLY A 68 4.55 18.37 31.80
C GLY A 68 5.59 17.30 32.16
N ASN A 69 5.27 16.37 33.07
CA ASN A 69 6.25 15.42 33.63
C ASN A 69 6.47 14.16 32.79
N ALA A 70 5.74 13.97 31.69
CA ALA A 70 5.86 12.80 30.82
C ALA A 70 5.48 13.16 29.39
N ALA A 71 6.13 12.53 28.42
CA ALA A 71 5.83 12.68 27.00
C ALA A 71 5.84 11.32 26.30
N LEU A 72 4.78 10.97 25.60
CA LEU A 72 4.72 9.77 24.79
C LEU A 72 5.29 10.08 23.40
N GLU A 73 6.35 9.39 23.01
CA GLU A 73 7.01 9.50 21.71
C GLU A 73 6.69 8.31 20.80
N TYR A 74 6.44 8.58 19.53
CA TYR A 74 6.33 7.55 18.50
C TYR A 74 7.72 7.19 17.96
N VAL A 75 8.06 5.89 17.98
CA VAL A 75 9.35 5.40 17.45
C VAL A 75 9.14 4.73 16.08
N SER A 76 8.23 3.77 15.99
CA SER A 76 7.98 3.04 14.74
C SER A 76 6.66 2.29 14.71
N TYR A 77 6.24 1.83 13.53
CA TYR A 77 5.15 0.87 13.39
C TYR A 77 5.55 -0.32 12.50
N ARG A 78 4.87 -1.46 12.71
CA ARG A 78 4.95 -2.64 11.84
C ARG A 78 3.55 -3.18 11.56
N LEU A 79 3.34 -3.63 10.33
CA LEU A 79 2.16 -4.38 9.94
C LEU A 79 2.44 -5.87 10.16
N GLY A 80 1.50 -6.57 10.79
CA GLY A 80 1.56 -8.02 10.91
C GLY A 80 1.10 -8.71 9.63
N LYS A 81 0.88 -10.03 9.72
CA LYS A 81 0.29 -10.81 8.64
C LYS A 81 -1.21 -10.95 8.87
N ALA A 82 -1.95 -11.12 7.77
CA ALA A 82 -3.36 -11.47 7.84
C ALA A 82 -3.50 -12.87 8.47
N VAL A 83 -4.56 -13.06 9.26
CA VAL A 83 -4.84 -14.34 9.93
C VAL A 83 -5.32 -15.39 8.93
N PHE A 84 -6.06 -14.95 7.92
CA PHE A 84 -6.66 -15.76 6.87
C PHE A 84 -6.35 -15.16 5.50
N ASP A 85 -6.42 -15.97 4.45
CA ASP A 85 -6.33 -15.47 3.09
C ASP A 85 -7.65 -14.80 2.63
N VAL A 86 -7.64 -14.21 1.43
CA VAL A 86 -8.80 -13.50 0.91
C VAL A 86 -10.01 -14.43 0.71
N LYS A 87 -9.80 -15.68 0.28
CA LYS A 87 -10.89 -16.64 -0.01
C LYS A 87 -11.53 -17.17 1.27
N GLU A 88 -10.72 -17.42 2.29
CA GLU A 88 -11.15 -17.81 3.62
C GLU A 88 -11.94 -16.69 4.28
N CYS A 89 -11.47 -15.43 4.19
CA CYS A 89 -12.20 -14.27 4.70
C CYS A 89 -13.58 -14.14 4.04
N GLN A 90 -13.68 -14.32 2.71
CA GLN A 90 -14.96 -14.30 1.99
C GLN A 90 -15.90 -15.41 2.47
N SER A 91 -15.39 -16.64 2.62
CA SER A 91 -16.18 -17.81 3.05
C SER A 91 -16.68 -17.69 4.49
N ARG A 92 -15.89 -17.06 5.36
CA ARG A 92 -16.22 -16.86 6.78
C ARG A 92 -16.98 -15.55 7.04
N SER A 93 -17.22 -14.73 6.01
CA SER A 93 -17.82 -13.40 6.11
C SER A 93 -17.10 -12.49 7.13
N VAL A 94 -15.77 -12.53 7.13
CA VAL A 94 -14.90 -11.67 7.96
C VAL A 94 -14.09 -10.71 7.10
N THR A 95 -13.66 -9.59 7.68
CA THR A 95 -12.84 -8.60 6.98
C THR A 95 -11.39 -9.08 6.84
N TYR A 96 -10.84 -8.97 5.62
CA TYR A 96 -9.41 -9.19 5.39
C TYR A 96 -8.60 -8.00 5.90
N ALA A 97 -7.87 -8.19 7.00
CA ALA A 97 -7.11 -7.14 7.67
C ALA A 97 -5.84 -7.68 8.31
N VAL A 98 -4.90 -6.77 8.60
CA VAL A 98 -3.64 -7.05 9.30
C VAL A 98 -3.54 -6.24 10.58
N PRO A 99 -2.90 -6.76 11.65
CA PRO A 99 -2.72 -6.01 12.88
C PRO A 99 -1.62 -4.95 12.73
N LEU A 100 -1.91 -3.72 13.16
CA LEU A 100 -0.93 -2.63 13.26
C LEU A 100 -0.31 -2.63 14.66
N ARG A 101 1.01 -2.75 14.75
CA ARG A 101 1.76 -2.71 16.02
C ARG A 101 2.68 -1.51 16.04
N VAL A 102 2.51 -0.64 17.03
CA VAL A 102 3.27 0.61 17.18
C VAL A 102 4.23 0.50 18.36
N LYS A 103 5.47 0.93 18.19
CA LYS A 103 6.49 1.07 19.24
C LYS A 103 6.49 2.53 19.71
N VAL A 104 6.15 2.71 20.97
CA VAL A 104 6.15 4.01 21.66
C VAL A 104 7.17 4.01 22.79
N ARG A 105 7.66 5.20 23.15
CA ARG A 105 8.52 5.46 24.30
C ARG A 105 7.80 6.45 25.22
N LEU A 106 7.92 6.25 26.54
CA LEU A 106 7.47 7.17 27.58
C LEU A 106 8.66 7.94 28.14
#